data_AF-A0A897NGN1-F1
#
_entry.id   AF-A0A897NGN1-F1
#
_cell.length_a   1.000
_cell.length_b   1.000
_cell.length_c   1.000
_cell.angle_alpha   90.00
_cell.angle_beta   90.00
_cell.angle_gamma   90.00
#
_symmetry.space_group_name_H-M   'P 1'
#
loop_
_entity.id
_entity.type
_entity.pdbx_description
1 polymer ?
#
loop_
_entity_poly.entity_id
_entity_poly.type
_entity_poly.pdbx_seq_one_letter_code
_entity_poly.pdbx_strand_id
1 'polypeptide(L)' 'MEQITQGDRVRVDIPDESDIDYERFHGQHGTVISILRDDAGTVTGDDQDSQLYRVEFDSGETMDFRRHDLRPPIE' A
#
# COMPACT_ATOMS: atom_id res chain seq x y z
N MET A 1 6.56 8.41 12.28
CA MET A 1 5.97 7.32 11.49
C MET A 1 7.11 6.64 10.75
N GLU A 2 7.18 5.32 10.75
CA GLU A 2 8.20 4.59 9.97
C GLU A 2 8.03 4.86 8.47
N GLN A 3 9.16 5.00 7.79
CA GLN A 3 9.20 5.14 6.34
C GLN A 3 9.12 3.74 5.74
N ILE A 4 8.13 3.51 4.88
CA ILE A 4 8.03 2.28 4.09
C ILE A 4 8.96 2.42 2.90
N THR A 5 9.79 1.42 2.68
CA THR A 5 10.80 1.34 1.64
C THR A 5 10.66 0.07 0.81
N GLN A 6 11.31 0.04 -0.35
CA GLN A 6 11.35 -1.18 -1.17
C GLN A 6 12.07 -2.31 -0.41
N GLY A 7 11.47 -3.49 -0.41
CA GLY A 7 11.93 -4.67 0.34
C GLY A 7 11.20 -4.87 1.67
N ASP A 8 10.45 -3.88 2.15
CA ASP A 8 9.72 -4.02 3.41
C ASP A 8 8.53 -4.98 3.25
N ARG A 9 8.37 -5.88 4.23
CA ARG A 9 7.15 -6.67 4.37
C ARG A 9 6.10 -5.80 5.06
N VAL A 10 4.90 -5.77 4.52
CA VAL A 10 3.78 -4.92 4.99
C VAL A 10 2.51 -5.73 5.07
N ARG A 11 1.56 -5.23 5.87
CA ARG A 11 0.17 -5.69 5.91
C ARG A 11 -0.72 -4.63 5.28
N VAL A 12 -1.64 -5.07 4.42
CA VAL A 12 -2.70 -4.21 3.87
C VAL A 12 -3.82 -4.04 4.90
N ASP A 13 -4.20 -2.80 5.14
CA ASP A 13 -5.14 -2.35 6.17
C ASP A 13 -6.08 -1.30 5.57
N ILE A 14 -6.94 -1.72 4.66
CA ILE A 14 -8.00 -0.88 4.06
C ILE A 14 -9.12 -0.73 5.10
N PRO A 15 -9.39 0.46 5.65
CA PRO A 15 -10.37 0.61 6.73
C PRO A 15 -11.83 0.66 6.25
N ASP A 16 -12.05 1.00 4.97
CA ASP A 16 -13.39 1.08 4.37
C ASP A 16 -13.78 -0.28 3.77
N GLU A 17 -14.70 -0.98 4.43
CA GLU A 17 -15.20 -2.29 3.97
C GLU A 17 -16.01 -2.22 2.66
N SER A 18 -16.42 -1.02 2.24
CA SER A 18 -17.13 -0.82 0.96
C SER A 18 -16.18 -0.68 -0.23
N ASP A 19 -14.87 -0.59 0.02
CA ASP A 19 -13.86 -0.59 -1.02
C ASP A 19 -13.85 -1.95 -1.75
N ILE A 20 -13.81 -1.92 -3.08
CA ILE A 20 -13.75 -3.12 -3.92
C ILE A 20 -12.52 -3.98 -3.63
N ASP A 21 -11.42 -3.36 -3.20
CA ASP A 21 -10.17 -4.02 -2.86
C ASP A 21 -10.16 -4.59 -1.44
N TYR A 22 -11.13 -4.23 -0.59
CA TYR A 22 -11.21 -4.66 0.80
C TYR A 22 -11.24 -6.19 0.94
N GLU A 23 -12.27 -6.84 0.36
CA GLU A 23 -12.47 -8.29 0.45
C GLU A 23 -11.26 -9.09 -0.09
N ARG A 24 -10.56 -8.51 -1.06
CA ARG A 24 -9.45 -9.18 -1.72
C ARG A 24 -8.15 -9.00 -0.96
N PHE A 25 -7.82 -7.80 -0.50
CA PHE A 25 -6.48 -7.48 -0.03
C PHE A 25 -6.41 -7.13 1.45
N HIS A 26 -7.50 -6.72 2.10
CA HIS A 26 -7.46 -6.37 3.52
C HIS A 26 -6.93 -7.53 4.37
N GLY A 27 -5.99 -7.24 5.27
CA GLY A 27 -5.34 -8.22 6.14
C GLY A 27 -4.25 -9.07 5.46
N GLN A 28 -4.11 -9.03 4.12
CA GLN A 28 -3.04 -9.73 3.44
C GLN A 28 -1.68 -9.11 3.74
N HIS A 29 -0.64 -9.94 3.67
CA HIS A 29 0.75 -9.52 3.82
C HIS A 29 1.48 -9.69 2.49
N GLY A 30 2.35 -8.74 2.17
CA GLY A 30 3.17 -8.78 0.97
C GLY A 30 4.46 -7.98 1.13
N THR A 31 5.26 -7.95 0.08
CA THR A 31 6.54 -7.24 0.05
C THR A 31 6.45 -6.05 -0.90
N VAL A 32 6.92 -4.89 -0.48
CA VAL A 32 7.02 -3.71 -1.35
C VAL A 32 8.11 -3.95 -2.39
N ILE A 33 7.74 -4.11 -3.66
CA ILE A 33 8.69 -4.35 -4.75
C ILE A 33 9.02 -3.08 -5.54
N SER A 34 8.23 -2.01 -5.41
CA SER A 34 8.50 -0.71 -6.04
C SER A 34 7.74 0.42 -5.35
N ILE A 35 8.26 1.65 -5.45
CA ILE A 35 7.57 2.87 -5.05
C ILE A 35 7.44 3.75 -6.28
N LEU A 36 6.20 3.98 -6.71
CA LEU A 36 5.81 4.76 -7.86
C LEU A 36 5.35 6.16 -7.41
N ARG A 37 5.33 7.09 -8.35
CA ARG A 37 4.75 8.42 -8.14
C ARG A 37 3.63 8.70 -9.14
N ASP A 38 2.55 9.28 -8.67
CA ASP A 38 1.47 9.82 -9.48
C ASP A 38 1.20 11.30 -9.15
N ASP A 39 0.23 11.90 -9.84
CA ASP A 39 -0.08 13.33 -9.72
C ASP A 39 -1.06 13.65 -8.58
N ALA A 40 -1.40 12.68 -7.71
CA ALA A 40 -2.43 12.84 -6.67
C ALA A 40 -2.12 13.99 -5.70
N GLY A 41 -0.85 14.18 -5.33
CA GLY A 41 -0.40 15.28 -4.49
C GLY A 41 -0.63 16.67 -5.12
N THR A 42 -0.80 16.78 -6.43
CA THR A 42 -1.14 18.04 -7.10
C THR A 42 -2.56 18.50 -6.75
N VAL A 43 -3.47 17.55 -6.50
CA VAL A 43 -4.88 17.83 -6.19
C VAL A 43 -5.07 17.99 -4.68
N THR A 44 -4.38 17.19 -3.87
CA THR A 44 -4.52 17.22 -2.41
C THR A 44 -3.62 18.26 -1.73
N GLY A 45 -2.56 18.70 -2.42
CA GLY A 45 -1.54 19.58 -1.86
C GLY A 45 -0.54 18.87 -0.94
N ASP A 46 -0.59 17.54 -0.85
CA ASP A 46 0.35 16.72 -0.09
C ASP A 46 1.13 15.78 -1.03
N ASP A 47 2.43 16.04 -1.22
CA ASP A 47 3.33 15.23 -2.05
C ASP A 47 3.42 13.76 -1.59
N GLN A 48 3.04 13.46 -0.34
CA GLN A 48 3.00 12.09 0.16
C GLN A 48 1.83 11.30 -0.46
N ASP A 49 0.76 11.98 -0.83
CA ASP A 49 -0.35 11.35 -1.54
C ASP A 49 0.06 10.93 -2.94
N SER A 50 1.09 11.55 -3.52
CA SER A 50 1.67 11.14 -4.80
C SER A 50 2.41 9.81 -4.75
N GLN A 51 2.60 9.17 -3.59
CA GLN A 51 3.32 7.89 -3.51
C GLN A 51 2.38 6.68 -3.61
N LEU A 52 2.72 5.76 -4.51
CA LEU A 52 2.07 4.45 -4.64
C LEU A 52 3.09 3.34 -4.36
N TYR A 53 2.70 2.39 -3.51
CA TYR A 53 3.54 1.27 -3.10
C TYR A 53 3.07 0.02 -3.80
N ARG A 54 3.88 -0.51 -4.72
CA ARG A 54 3.60 -1.80 -5.36
C ARG A 54 3.97 -2.92 -4.43
N VAL A 55 2.97 -3.68 -4.00
CA VAL A 55 3.12 -4.82 -3.10
C VAL A 55 2.93 -6.11 -3.90
N GLU A 56 3.88 -7.04 -3.76
CA GLU A 56 3.78 -8.41 -4.25
C GLU A 56 3.34 -9.34 -3.12
N PHE A 57 2.30 -10.14 -3.38
CA PHE A 57 1.76 -11.12 -2.43
C PHE A 57 2.33 -12.52 -2.68
N ASP A 58 2.17 -13.42 -1.71
CA ASP A 58 2.65 -14.81 -1.80
C ASP A 58 2.04 -15.59 -2.98
N SER A 59 0.90 -15.13 -3.52
CA SER A 59 0.27 -15.67 -4.72
C SER A 59 0.99 -15.30 -6.03
N GLY A 60 1.95 -14.37 -5.98
CA GLY A 60 2.59 -13.74 -7.15
C GLY A 60 1.76 -12.61 -7.76
N GLU A 61 0.61 -12.27 -7.18
CA GLU A 61 -0.15 -11.08 -7.56
C GLU A 61 0.52 -9.81 -7.05
N THR A 62 0.40 -8.73 -7.82
CA THR A 62 0.85 -7.39 -7.43
C THR A 62 -0.29 -6.40 -7.40
N MET A 63 -0.31 -5.52 -6.40
CA MET A 63 -1.28 -4.42 -6.30
C MET A 63 -0.59 -3.15 -5.79
N ASP A 64 -1.08 -1.98 -6.22
CA ASP A 64 -0.53 -0.69 -5.84
C ASP A 64 -1.41 -0.06 -4.74
N PHE A 65 -0.81 0.30 -3.60
CA PHE A 65 -1.52 0.87 -2.44
C PHE A 65 -1.01 2.26 -2.08
N ARG A 66 -1.85 3.05 -1.41
CA ARG A 66 -1.41 4.30 -0.78
C ARG A 66 -0.76 4.00 0.56
N ARG A 67 0.08 4.92 1.04
CA ARG A 67 0.77 4.76 2.32
C ARG A 67 -0.18 4.49 3.49
N HIS A 68 -1.37 5.08 3.48
CA HIS A 68 -2.32 4.97 4.58
C HIS A 68 -2.98 3.58 4.68
N ASP A 69 -3.01 2.82 3.58
CA ASP A 69 -3.50 1.44 3.52
C ASP A 69 -2.46 0.41 3.97
N LEU A 70 -1.24 0.84 4.28
CA LEU A 70 -0.16 -0.04 4.68
C LEU A 70 0.18 0.11 6.17
N ARG A 71 0.45 -1.03 6.80
CA ARG A 71 0.90 -1.14 8.19
C ARG A 71 2.13 -2.05 8.27
N PRO A 72 2.95 -1.92 9.34
CA PRO A 72 3.91 -2.94 9.69
C PRO A 72 3.27 -4.34 9.75
N PRO A 73 4.01 -5.40 9.41
CA PRO A 73 3.50 -6.75 9.47
C PRO A 73 3.21 -7.13 10.93
N ILE A 74 2.22 -8.01 11.14
CA ILE A 74 1.96 -8.61 12.46
C ILE A 74 2.60 -10.01 12.46
N GLU A 75 3.29 -10.37 13.56
CA GLU A 75 3.87 -11.71 13.77
C GLU A 75 2.81 -12.79 14.01
#